data_AF-A0A3C0Q9S2-F1
#
_entry.id   AF-A0A3C0Q9S2-F1
#
_cell.length_a   1.000
_cell.length_b   1.000
_cell.length_c   1.000
_cell.angle_alpha   90.00
_cell.angle_beta   90.00
_cell.angle_gamma   90.00
#
_symmetry.space_group_name_H-M   'P 1'
#
loop_
_entity.id
_entity.type
_entity.pdbx_description
1 polymer ?
#
loop_
_entity_poly.entity_id
_entity_poly.type
_entity_poly.pdbx_seq_one_letter_code
_entity_poly.pdbx_strand_id
1 'polypeptide(L)'
;MSSPDLLSQQHAEQKNGISRREILQGIGAAAAMAYAGNAVSAMPAHDHSKHTSQLPGLLDAINNCTDKGERCIAHCLTSFVEGDLELAVCASKVQEMQAICGGYSYLVAANSEYVKAYAGVCEQVCADCEKECMKHKEHVECKACAEACANVVDQIKLTLA
;
A
#
# COMPACT_ATOMS: atom_id res chain seq x y z
N MET A 1 2.10 -42.75 44.91
CA MET A 1 0.84 -42.28 45.52
C MET A 1 0.03 -41.67 44.40
N SER A 2 -1.00 -42.39 43.98
CA SER A 2 -1.84 -42.08 42.83
C SER A 2 -3.11 -41.39 43.32
N SER A 3 -3.50 -40.31 42.64
CA SER A 3 -4.82 -40.11 42.01
C SER A 3 -5.15 -38.61 41.86
N PRO A 4 -5.46 -38.13 40.64
CA PRO A 4 -6.21 -36.90 40.38
C PRO A 4 -7.72 -37.17 40.51
N ASP A 5 -8.55 -36.20 40.12
CA ASP A 5 -10.02 -36.27 39.96
C ASP A 5 -10.88 -35.70 41.11
N LEU A 6 -10.84 -34.36 41.21
CA LEU A 6 -11.98 -33.52 41.57
C LEU A 6 -13.09 -33.65 40.50
N LEU A 7 -13.78 -34.78 40.51
CA LEU A 7 -14.95 -35.08 39.67
C LEU A 7 -16.19 -35.18 40.57
N SER A 8 -16.65 -34.04 41.08
CA SER A 8 -18.01 -33.90 41.61
C SER A 8 -18.29 -32.45 41.95
N GLN A 9 -18.89 -31.75 40.98
CA GLN A 9 -20.02 -30.83 41.14
C GLN A 9 -20.21 -30.02 39.85
N GLN A 10 -20.26 -30.70 38.71
CA GLN A 10 -21.07 -30.25 37.59
C GLN A 10 -22.49 -30.70 37.88
N HIS A 11 -23.37 -29.77 38.29
CA HIS A 11 -24.81 -29.78 38.06
C HIS A 11 -25.44 -28.59 38.79
N ALA A 12 -25.62 -27.49 38.06
CA ALA A 12 -26.74 -26.58 38.27
C ALA A 12 -27.16 -26.07 36.89
N GLU A 13 -28.40 -26.42 36.54
CA GLU A 13 -29.13 -26.17 35.31
C GLU A 13 -28.91 -24.79 34.68
N GLN A 14 -28.55 -24.77 33.39
CA GLN A 14 -28.88 -23.67 32.50
C GLN A 14 -29.86 -24.17 31.45
N LYS A 15 -31.16 -24.02 31.73
CA LYS A 15 -32.23 -24.41 30.80
C LYS A 15 -33.02 -23.16 30.38
N ASN A 16 -32.43 -22.35 29.51
CA ASN A 16 -33.18 -21.29 28.81
C ASN A 16 -33.32 -21.69 27.33
N GLY A 17 -34.40 -22.42 27.04
CA GLY A 17 -34.86 -22.64 25.68
C GLY A 17 -35.59 -21.40 25.19
N ILE A 18 -35.15 -20.85 24.06
CA ILE A 18 -35.78 -19.70 23.39
C ILE A 18 -37.27 -19.99 23.19
N SER A 19 -38.14 -19.10 23.67
CA SER A 19 -39.58 -19.27 23.61
C SER A 19 -40.12 -18.99 22.21
N ARG A 20 -41.16 -19.73 21.79
CA ARG A 20 -41.88 -19.46 20.52
C ARG A 20 -42.37 -18.01 20.41
N ARG A 21 -42.61 -17.34 21.54
CA ARG A 21 -42.99 -15.93 21.61
C ARG A 21 -41.84 -15.00 21.23
N GLU A 22 -40.62 -15.33 21.64
CA GLU A 22 -39.40 -14.58 21.28
C GLU A 22 -39.07 -14.75 19.80
N ILE A 23 -39.32 -15.93 19.23
CA ILE A 23 -39.19 -16.18 17.78
C ILE A 23 -40.21 -15.34 16.99
N LEU A 24 -41.48 -15.27 17.42
CA LEU A 24 -42.51 -14.47 16.75
C LEU A 24 -42.28 -12.96 16.88
N GLN A 25 -41.70 -12.50 18.00
CA GLN A 25 -41.29 -11.11 18.18
C GLN A 25 -40.05 -10.76 17.33
N GLY A 26 -39.12 -11.70 17.14
CA GLY A 26 -37.97 -11.53 16.25
C GLY A 26 -38.33 -11.44 14.76
N ILE A 27 -39.37 -12.18 14.32
CA ILE A 27 -39.84 -12.16 12.92
C ILE A 27 -40.54 -10.84 12.57
N GLY A 28 -41.25 -10.21 13.51
CA GLY A 28 -41.91 -8.92 13.30
C GLY A 28 -40.95 -7.75 13.05
N ALA A 29 -39.78 -7.76 13.69
CA ALA A 29 -38.74 -6.75 13.49
C ALA A 29 -38.05 -6.85 12.12
N ALA A 30 -37.97 -8.05 11.53
CA ALA A 30 -37.38 -8.26 10.21
C ALA A 30 -38.27 -7.74 9.07
N ALA A 31 -39.60 -7.78 9.23
CA ALA A 31 -40.54 -7.33 8.20
C ALA A 31 -40.53 -5.80 7.99
N ALA A 32 -40.20 -5.00 9.01
CA ALA A 32 -40.11 -3.55 8.89
C ALA A 32 -38.93 -3.09 8.00
N MET A 33 -37.87 -3.90 7.89
CA MET A 33 -36.74 -3.60 6.99
C MET A 33 -37.06 -3.88 5.52
N ALA A 34 -38.05 -4.73 5.21
CA ALA A 34 -38.41 -5.05 3.83
C ALA A 34 -39.06 -3.87 3.08
N TYR A 35 -39.70 -2.94 3.80
CA TYR A 35 -40.34 -1.76 3.19
C TYR A 35 -39.42 -0.55 3.04
N ALA A 36 -38.24 -0.56 3.67
CA ALA A 36 -37.22 0.49 3.50
C ALA A 36 -36.30 0.25 2.28
N GLY A 37 -36.43 -0.89 1.59
CA GLY A 37 -35.55 -1.28 0.47
C GLY A 37 -35.68 -0.44 -0.80
N ASN A 38 -36.77 0.33 -0.96
CA ASN A 38 -36.99 1.16 -2.16
C ASN A 38 -36.44 2.59 -2.05
N ALA A 39 -35.83 2.95 -0.92
CA ALA A 39 -35.23 4.27 -0.72
C ALA A 39 -33.72 4.31 -1.03
N VAL A 40 -33.13 3.20 -1.52
CA VAL A 40 -31.80 3.23 -2.14
C VAL A 40 -31.99 3.79 -3.55
N SER A 41 -32.10 5.10 -3.61
CA SER A 41 -32.17 5.93 -4.81
C SER A 41 -31.30 5.35 -5.91
N ALA A 42 -31.89 5.13 -7.09
CA ALA A 42 -31.14 4.94 -8.33
C ALA A 42 -30.31 6.20 -8.57
N MET A 43 -29.08 6.22 -8.04
CA MET A 43 -28.12 7.26 -8.38
C MET A 43 -27.96 7.24 -9.90
N PRO A 44 -27.91 8.41 -10.56
CA PRO A 44 -27.62 8.47 -11.99
C PRO A 44 -26.39 7.63 -12.29
N ALA A 45 -26.48 6.76 -13.30
CA ALA A 45 -25.31 6.07 -13.82
C ALA A 45 -24.26 7.14 -14.18
N HIS A 46 -23.11 7.11 -13.52
CA HIS A 46 -22.02 8.03 -13.75
C HIS A 46 -20.81 7.28 -14.31
N ASP A 47 -19.97 8.00 -15.02
CA ASP A 47 -18.81 7.43 -15.71
C ASP A 47 -17.71 7.06 -14.72
N HIS A 48 -17.44 5.76 -14.61
CA HIS A 48 -16.42 5.25 -13.71
C HIS A 48 -14.98 5.40 -14.24
N SER A 49 -14.79 5.78 -15.51
CA SER A 49 -13.46 6.03 -16.09
C SER A 49 -12.71 7.16 -15.36
N LYS A 50 -13.44 8.02 -14.64
CA LYS A 50 -12.90 9.14 -13.86
C LYS A 50 -12.46 8.75 -12.44
N HIS A 51 -12.64 7.50 -11.99
CA HIS A 51 -12.19 7.05 -10.67
C HIS A 51 -10.76 6.47 -10.65
N THR A 52 -10.04 6.51 -11.76
CA THR A 52 -8.63 6.10 -11.83
C THR A 52 -7.69 7.30 -11.75
N SER A 53 -6.39 7.03 -11.57
CA SER A 53 -5.34 8.05 -11.73
C SER A 53 -5.42 8.67 -13.11
N GLN A 54 -5.39 9.99 -13.18
CA GLN A 54 -5.35 10.73 -14.43
C GLN A 54 -3.95 10.76 -15.05
N LEU A 55 -2.93 10.29 -14.32
CA LEU A 55 -1.53 10.21 -14.76
C LEU A 55 -1.00 8.76 -14.65
N PRO A 56 -1.59 7.79 -15.39
CA PRO A 56 -1.25 6.38 -15.21
C PRO A 56 0.21 6.06 -15.53
N GLY A 57 0.80 6.65 -16.58
CA GLY A 57 2.21 6.41 -16.93
C GLY A 57 3.20 6.89 -15.86
N LEU A 58 2.92 8.04 -15.23
CA LEU A 58 3.71 8.53 -14.10
C LEU A 58 3.53 7.62 -12.88
N LEU A 59 2.30 7.20 -12.57
CA LEU A 59 2.02 6.29 -11.47
C LEU A 59 2.76 4.96 -11.62
N ASP A 60 2.71 4.37 -12.82
CA ASP A 60 3.39 3.11 -13.12
C ASP A 60 4.91 3.24 -13.00
N ALA A 61 5.48 4.36 -13.45
CA ALA A 61 6.91 4.63 -13.30
C ALA A 61 7.32 4.75 -11.83
N ILE A 62 6.56 5.49 -11.02
CA ILE A 62 6.85 5.66 -9.58
C ILE A 62 6.73 4.32 -8.86
N ASN A 63 5.68 3.53 -9.14
CA ASN A 63 5.48 2.22 -8.51
C ASN A 63 6.59 1.22 -8.90
N ASN A 64 7.05 1.25 -10.15
CA ASN A 64 8.20 0.46 -10.56
C ASN A 64 9.48 0.94 -9.87
N CYS A 65 9.69 2.25 -9.72
CA CYS A 65 10.81 2.81 -8.98
C CYS A 65 10.81 2.38 -7.51
N THR A 66 9.65 2.35 -6.85
CA THR A 66 9.53 1.83 -5.48
C THR A 66 9.85 0.33 -5.41
N ASP A 67 9.36 -0.52 -6.33
CA ASP A 67 9.74 -1.95 -6.35
C ASP A 67 11.25 -2.15 -6.56
N LYS A 68 11.87 -1.40 -7.49
CA LYS A 68 13.32 -1.53 -7.73
C LYS A 68 14.14 -0.98 -6.57
N GLY A 69 13.70 0.09 -5.92
CA GLY A 69 14.38 0.61 -4.75
C GLY A 69 14.31 -0.34 -3.55
N GLU A 70 13.20 -1.04 -3.31
CA GLU A 70 13.10 -2.05 -2.24
C GLU A 70 14.12 -3.18 -2.43
N ARG A 71 14.28 -3.64 -3.69
CA ARG A 71 15.28 -4.65 -4.05
C ARG A 71 16.70 -4.11 -3.90
N CYS A 72 16.94 -2.87 -4.33
CA CYS A 72 18.24 -2.24 -4.24
C CYS A 72 18.68 -2.02 -2.79
N ILE A 73 17.80 -1.54 -1.91
CA ILE A 73 18.15 -1.38 -0.49
C ILE A 73 18.38 -2.73 0.18
N ALA A 74 17.60 -3.77 -0.14
CA ALA A 74 17.84 -5.11 0.37
C ALA A 74 19.23 -5.66 -0.03
N HIS A 75 19.63 -5.43 -1.28
CA HIS A 75 20.97 -5.75 -1.78
C HIS A 75 22.07 -5.01 -0.98
N CYS A 76 21.93 -3.69 -0.83
CA CYS A 76 22.91 -2.88 -0.09
C CYS A 76 23.05 -3.32 1.38
N LEU A 77 21.94 -3.58 2.05
CA LEU A 77 21.94 -4.04 3.43
C LEU A 77 22.57 -5.43 3.57
N THR A 78 22.42 -6.29 2.57
CA THR A 78 23.08 -7.61 2.55
C THR A 78 24.61 -7.45 2.53
N SER A 79 25.15 -6.56 1.68
CA SER A 79 26.59 -6.23 1.69
C SER A 79 27.08 -5.74 3.06
N PHE A 80 26.27 -4.95 3.78
CA PHE A 80 26.66 -4.48 5.12
C PHE A 80 26.76 -5.64 6.13
N VAL A 81 25.89 -6.65 6.02
CA VAL A 81 25.98 -7.87 6.85
C VAL A 81 27.25 -8.67 6.53
N GLU A 82 27.70 -8.65 5.28
CA GLU A 82 28.95 -9.28 4.83
C GLU A 82 30.21 -8.47 5.19
N GLY A 83 30.03 -7.26 5.74
CA GLY A 83 31.12 -6.37 6.16
C GLY A 83 31.65 -5.45 5.06
N ASP A 84 30.98 -5.40 3.91
CA ASP A 84 31.29 -4.48 2.80
C ASP A 84 30.43 -3.21 2.90
N LEU A 85 31.08 -2.06 3.08
CA LEU A 85 30.42 -0.76 3.24
C LEU A 85 30.45 0.12 1.98
N GLU A 86 30.94 -0.38 0.85
CA GLU A 86 31.05 0.38 -0.40
C GLU A 86 29.68 0.92 -0.90
N LEU A 87 28.58 0.28 -0.50
CA LEU A 87 27.21 0.68 -0.85
C LEU A 87 26.52 1.62 0.15
N ALA A 88 27.24 2.15 1.16
CA ALA A 88 26.65 3.00 2.20
C ALA A 88 25.93 4.24 1.66
N VAL A 89 26.54 4.94 0.71
CA VAL A 89 25.93 6.14 0.10
C VAL A 89 24.75 5.76 -0.80
N CYS A 90 24.86 4.66 -1.54
CA CYS A 90 23.77 4.11 -2.36
C CYS A 90 22.54 3.79 -1.49
N ALA A 91 22.72 3.01 -0.42
CA ALA A 91 21.66 2.72 0.54
C ALA A 91 21.03 4.02 1.09
N SER A 92 21.87 5.02 1.35
CA SER A 92 21.40 6.30 1.86
C SER A 92 20.54 7.09 0.87
N LYS A 93 20.79 6.96 -0.44
CA LYS A 93 19.99 7.62 -1.47
C LYS A 93 18.74 6.85 -1.83
N VAL A 94 18.82 5.52 -1.85
CA VAL A 94 17.66 4.66 -2.11
C VAL A 94 16.60 4.81 -1.01
N GLN A 95 16.99 4.90 0.27
CA GLN A 95 16.03 5.13 1.36
C GLN A 95 15.33 6.50 1.29
N GLU A 96 16.04 7.57 0.90
CA GLU A 96 15.46 8.90 0.67
C GLU A 96 14.45 8.84 -0.48
N MET A 97 14.87 8.22 -1.59
CA MET A 97 14.02 8.01 -2.76
C MET A 97 12.77 7.21 -2.43
N GLN A 98 12.89 6.11 -1.66
CA GLN A 98 11.74 5.30 -1.23
C GLN A 98 10.67 6.11 -0.51
N ALA A 99 11.06 6.92 0.48
CA ALA A 99 10.13 7.73 1.24
C ALA A 99 9.38 8.74 0.35
N ILE A 100 10.12 9.40 -0.55
CA ILE A 100 9.56 10.42 -1.42
C ILE A 100 8.69 9.83 -2.53
N CYS A 101 9.16 8.77 -3.22
CA CYS A 101 8.41 8.09 -4.27
C CYS A 101 7.17 7.39 -3.73
N GLY A 102 7.24 6.77 -2.55
CA GLY A 102 6.07 6.16 -1.90
C GLY A 102 4.97 7.18 -1.61
N GLY A 103 5.35 8.33 -1.04
CA GLY A 103 4.40 9.45 -0.84
C GLY A 103 3.84 9.98 -2.16
N TYR A 104 4.68 10.13 -3.17
CA TYR A 104 4.25 10.67 -4.47
C TYR A 104 3.31 9.73 -5.21
N SER A 105 3.57 8.42 -5.18
CA SER A 105 2.68 7.40 -5.75
C SER A 105 1.27 7.55 -5.19
N TYR A 106 1.13 7.71 -3.87
CA TYR A 106 -0.17 7.91 -3.24
C TYR A 106 -0.87 9.19 -3.72
N LEU A 107 -0.15 10.30 -3.83
CA LEU A 107 -0.69 11.57 -4.34
C LEU A 107 -1.15 11.47 -5.80
N VAL A 108 -0.35 10.81 -6.65
CA VAL A 108 -0.68 10.60 -8.07
C VAL A 108 -1.89 9.67 -8.20
N ALA A 109 -1.93 8.57 -7.45
CA ALA A 109 -3.07 7.65 -7.45
C ALA A 109 -4.37 8.32 -6.99
N ALA A 110 -4.28 9.24 -6.03
CA ALA A 110 -5.41 9.97 -5.49
C ALA A 110 -5.85 11.19 -6.32
N ASN A 111 -5.21 11.46 -7.47
CA ASN A 111 -5.44 12.67 -8.27
C ASN A 111 -5.30 13.96 -7.43
N SER A 112 -4.32 13.99 -6.53
CA SER A 112 -4.15 15.09 -5.59
C SER A 112 -3.81 16.42 -6.28
N GLU A 113 -4.34 17.53 -5.78
CA GLU A 113 -3.96 18.88 -6.21
C GLU A 113 -2.47 19.19 -5.95
N TYR A 114 -1.81 18.44 -5.06
CA TYR A 114 -0.40 18.61 -4.72
C TYR A 114 0.56 17.92 -5.71
N VAL A 115 0.08 17.16 -6.70
CA VAL A 115 0.94 16.41 -7.63
C VAL A 115 2.01 17.29 -8.27
N LYS A 116 1.62 18.45 -8.83
CA LYS A 116 2.57 19.35 -9.50
C LYS A 116 3.57 19.98 -8.53
N ALA A 117 3.13 20.34 -7.33
CA ALA A 117 4.01 20.95 -6.33
C ALA A 117 5.02 19.94 -5.76
N TYR A 118 4.63 18.67 -5.63
CA TYR A 118 5.49 17.60 -5.12
C TYR A 118 6.49 17.09 -6.17
N ALA A 119 6.15 17.19 -7.46
CA ALA A 119 6.94 16.65 -8.57
C ALA A 119 8.42 17.03 -8.53
N GLY A 120 8.77 18.29 -8.24
CA GLY A 120 10.16 18.73 -8.19
C GLY A 120 11.00 18.04 -7.11
N VAL A 121 10.39 17.70 -5.96
CA VAL A 121 11.07 16.96 -4.89
C VAL A 121 11.36 15.52 -5.33
N CYS A 122 10.38 14.87 -5.95
CA CYS A 122 10.54 13.53 -6.48
C CYS A 122 11.55 13.47 -7.63
N GLU A 123 11.52 14.44 -8.55
CA GLU A 123 12.50 14.56 -9.63
C GLU A 123 13.92 14.65 -9.07
N GLN A 124 14.14 15.53 -8.09
CA GLN A 124 15.47 15.73 -7.52
C GLN A 124 15.99 14.47 -6.81
N VAL A 125 15.16 13.83 -5.97
CA VAL A 125 15.62 12.64 -5.23
C VAL A 125 15.88 11.45 -6.17
N CYS A 126 15.07 11.29 -7.23
CA CYS A 126 15.26 10.26 -8.23
C CYS A 126 16.56 10.50 -9.01
N ALA A 127 16.84 11.74 -9.41
CA ALA A 127 18.09 12.08 -10.10
C ALA A 127 19.33 11.82 -9.23
N ASP A 128 19.26 12.15 -7.93
CA ASP A 128 20.32 11.86 -6.96
C ASP A 128 20.52 10.35 -6.78
N CYS A 129 19.42 9.59 -6.65
CA CYS A 129 19.44 8.14 -6.52
C CYS A 129 19.98 7.46 -7.78
N GLU A 130 19.55 7.87 -8.97
CA GLU A 130 20.06 7.39 -10.25
C GLU A 130 21.58 7.56 -10.32
N LYS A 131 22.06 8.78 -10.07
CA LYS A 131 23.48 9.12 -10.13
C LYS A 131 24.32 8.25 -9.21
N GLU A 132 23.83 7.98 -8.00
CA GLU A 132 24.53 7.12 -7.04
C GLU A 132 24.49 5.64 -7.47
N CYS A 133 23.31 5.10 -7.77
CA CYS A 133 23.13 3.73 -8.21
C CYS A 133 23.95 3.40 -9.46
N MET A 134 24.11 4.34 -10.39
CA MET A 134 24.90 4.14 -11.62
C MET A 134 26.41 3.96 -11.38
N LYS A 135 26.92 4.35 -10.21
CA LYS A 135 28.31 4.03 -9.84
C LYS A 135 28.51 2.53 -9.58
N HIS A 136 27.42 1.81 -9.30
CA HIS A 136 27.39 0.39 -8.93
C HIS A 136 26.64 -0.46 -9.96
N LYS A 137 26.68 -0.05 -11.23
CA LYS A 137 25.88 -0.63 -12.33
C LYS A 137 26.18 -2.11 -12.63
N GLU A 138 27.27 -2.63 -12.09
CA GLU A 138 27.61 -4.06 -12.10
C GLU A 138 26.69 -4.89 -11.19
N HIS A 139 26.07 -4.26 -10.19
CA HIS A 139 25.02 -4.87 -9.38
C HIS A 139 23.68 -4.72 -10.09
N VAL A 140 23.01 -5.84 -10.38
CA VAL A 140 21.77 -5.87 -11.18
C VAL A 140 20.68 -5.01 -10.53
N GLU A 141 20.57 -5.06 -9.21
CA GLU A 141 19.59 -4.32 -8.41
C GLU A 141 19.86 -2.81 -8.44
N CYS A 142 21.13 -2.40 -8.36
CA CYS A 142 21.51 -0.98 -8.42
C CYS A 142 21.21 -0.41 -9.81
N LYS A 143 21.60 -1.13 -10.88
CA LYS A 143 21.32 -0.72 -12.26
C LYS A 143 19.80 -0.60 -12.51
N ALA A 144 19.01 -1.59 -12.10
CA ALA A 144 17.56 -1.55 -12.28
C ALA A 144 16.90 -0.40 -11.51
N CYS A 145 17.40 -0.08 -10.30
CA CYS A 145 16.92 1.07 -9.53
C CYS A 145 17.27 2.40 -10.22
N ALA A 146 18.49 2.54 -10.75
CA ALA A 146 18.89 3.72 -11.52
C ALA A 146 18.00 3.94 -12.75
N GLU A 147 17.80 2.90 -13.57
CA GLU A 147 16.96 2.98 -14.76
C GLU A 147 15.50 3.32 -14.42
N ALA A 148 14.99 2.81 -13.29
CA ALA A 148 13.67 3.16 -12.82
C ALA A 148 13.57 4.62 -12.33
N CYS A 149 14.60 5.13 -11.65
CA CYS A 149 14.68 6.54 -11.25
C CYS A 149 14.70 7.47 -12.47
N ALA A 150 15.50 7.14 -13.49
CA ALA A 150 15.55 7.89 -14.75
C ALA A 150 14.17 7.96 -15.42
N ASN A 151 13.44 6.84 -15.47
CA ASN A 151 12.09 6.80 -16.02
C ASN A 151 11.10 7.68 -15.24
N VAL A 152 11.20 7.76 -13.90
CA VAL A 152 10.36 8.68 -13.11
C VAL A 152 10.65 10.13 -13.50
N VAL A 153 11.92 10.52 -13.61
CA VAL A 153 12.33 11.86 -14.03
C VAL A 153 11.79 12.19 -15.42
N ASP A 154 11.90 11.24 -16.36
CA ASP A 154 11.37 11.40 -17.73
C ASP A 154 9.85 11.53 -17.75
N GLN A 155 9.12 10.72 -16.97
CA GLN A 155 7.67 10.82 -16.89
C GLN A 155 7.21 12.14 -16.26
N ILE A 156 7.91 12.65 -15.24
CA ILE A 156 7.63 13.96 -14.65
C ILE A 156 7.75 15.05 -15.72
N LYS A 157 8.86 15.06 -16.47
CA LYS A 157 9.09 16.03 -17.55
C LYS A 157 8.09 15.89 -18.70
N LEU A 158 7.74 14.66 -19.07
CA LEU A 158 6.79 14.40 -20.15
C LEU A 158 5.37 14.87 -19.79
N THR A 159 4.98 14.68 -18.53
CA THR A 159 3.58 14.79 -18.09
C THR A 159 3.27 16.13 -17.44
N LEU A 160 4.25 16.79 -16.82
CA LEU A 160 4.05 17.95 -15.94
C LEU A 160 4.81 19.22 -16.34
N ALA A 161 5.60 19.17 -17.43
CA ALA A 161 6.29 20.35 -17.99
C ALA A 161 5.31 21.48 -18.38
#